data_AF-A0A1C6ATP7-F1
#
_entry.id   AF-A0A1C6ATP7-F1
#
_cell.length_a   1.000
_cell.length_b   1.000
_cell.length_c   1.000
_cell.angle_alpha   90.00
_cell.angle_beta   90.00
_cell.angle_gamma   90.00
#
_symmetry.space_group_name_H-M   'P 1'
#
loop_
_entity.id
_entity.type
_entity.pdbx_description
1 polymer ?
#
loop_
_entity_poly.entity_id
_entity_poly.type
_entity_poly.pdbx_seq_one_letter_code
_entity_poly.pdbx_strand_id
1 'polypeptide(L)'
;MLQKAERRDVTLGDLKEIVFKNDDTVLFEYLCQREWLSVTDISNEDIGTIVVKDAREIMNYLFQNGYRFSDHKGASNEVLNRAIMFEREEMLDLLLANAADPSEDGELGYPLIESCQSGDSKTIEKLLSYGADLDKCGEAAMQNAVVSANLDAVKRLIEHGVKISETTYKDAKEAGIYKNDHTREFVKKVYESQK
;
A
#
# COMPACT_ATOMS: atom_id res chain seq x y z
N MET A 1 29.10 -22.07 -2.31
CA MET A 1 28.40 -22.87 -1.27
C MET A 1 28.86 -22.38 0.09
N LEU A 2 27.94 -22.19 1.03
CA LEU A 2 28.18 -21.99 2.47
C LEU A 2 29.01 -23.13 3.08
N GLN A 3 30.28 -23.29 2.70
CA GLN A 3 31.17 -24.32 3.23
C GLN A 3 32.09 -23.73 4.29
N LYS A 4 31.49 -23.27 5.39
CA LYS A 4 32.05 -23.24 6.76
C LYS A 4 31.10 -22.58 7.76
N ALA A 5 29.82 -22.96 7.74
CA ALA A 5 28.89 -22.66 8.84
C ALA A 5 28.96 -23.78 9.89
N GLU A 6 30.16 -24.11 10.40
CA GLU A 6 30.27 -24.93 11.61
C GLU A 6 29.98 -24.05 12.84
N ARG A 7 28.69 -23.74 13.05
CA ARG A 7 28.01 -23.41 14.32
C ARG A 7 26.57 -22.95 14.01
N ARG A 8 25.66 -23.94 13.92
CA ARG A 8 24.26 -23.84 13.47
C ARG A 8 24.17 -23.42 12.00
N ASP A 9 23.46 -24.20 11.19
CA ASP A 9 23.25 -23.92 9.76
C ASP A 9 22.43 -22.63 9.59
N VAL A 10 23.10 -21.48 9.58
CA VAL A 10 22.48 -20.19 9.25
C VAL A 10 22.24 -20.16 7.75
N THR A 11 20.97 -20.08 7.36
CA THR A 11 20.55 -20.02 5.95
C THR A 11 20.59 -18.58 5.43
N LEU A 12 20.52 -18.41 4.10
CA LEU A 12 20.36 -17.07 3.50
C LEU A 12 19.04 -16.40 3.94
N GLY A 13 17.99 -17.19 4.16
CA GLY A 13 16.72 -16.70 4.70
C GLY A 13 16.87 -16.12 6.10
N ASP A 14 17.62 -16.80 6.98
CA ASP A 14 17.92 -16.30 8.33
C ASP A 14 18.70 -14.98 8.28
N LEU A 15 19.67 -14.88 7.35
CA LEU A 15 20.44 -13.66 7.14
C LEU A 15 19.56 -12.52 6.63
N LYS A 16 18.68 -12.77 5.66
CA LYS A 16 17.71 -11.79 5.15
C LYS A 16 16.80 -11.28 6.26
N GLU A 17 16.23 -12.17 7.07
CA GLU A 17 15.38 -11.77 8.20
C GLU A 17 16.14 -10.88 9.20
N ILE A 18 17.39 -11.20 9.53
CA ILE A 18 18.24 -10.37 10.41
C ILE A 18 18.47 -8.99 9.78
N VAL A 19 18.82 -8.96 8.49
CA VAL A 19 19.10 -7.73 7.77
C VAL A 19 17.88 -6.82 7.71
N PHE A 20 16.72 -7.35 7.30
CA PHE A 20 15.49 -6.57 7.18
C PHE A 20 14.95 -6.14 8.55
N LYS A 21 15.05 -7.01 9.57
CA LYS A 21 14.61 -6.67 10.92
C LYS A 21 15.42 -5.53 11.55
N ASN A 22 16.71 -5.46 11.24
CA ASN A 22 17.62 -4.49 11.84
C ASN A 22 17.92 -3.30 10.92
N ASP A 23 17.34 -3.25 9.72
CA ASP A 23 17.68 -2.28 8.67
C ASP A 23 19.21 -2.20 8.41
N ASP A 24 19.86 -3.38 8.41
CA ASP A 24 21.33 -3.50 8.43
C ASP A 24 21.92 -3.47 7.01
N THR A 25 22.10 -2.25 6.48
CA THR A 25 22.69 -2.03 5.16
C THR A 25 24.13 -2.53 5.05
N VAL A 26 24.91 -2.50 6.12
CA VAL A 26 26.30 -2.99 6.12
C VAL A 26 26.34 -4.48 5.85
N LEU A 27 25.50 -5.26 6.55
CA LEU A 27 25.40 -6.69 6.30
C LEU A 27 24.78 -6.97 4.93
N PHE A 28 23.76 -6.22 4.50
CA PHE A 28 23.18 -6.38 3.16
C PHE A 28 24.24 -6.18 2.06
N GLU A 29 25.00 -5.08 2.12
CA GLU A 29 26.10 -4.77 1.20
C GLU A 29 27.15 -5.86 1.18
N TYR A 30 27.53 -6.36 2.36
CA TYR A 30 28.49 -7.46 2.46
C TYR A 30 27.98 -8.73 1.77
N LEU A 31 26.70 -9.08 1.95
CA LEU A 31 26.09 -10.24 1.28
C LEU A 31 26.07 -10.07 -0.24
N CYS A 32 25.82 -8.86 -0.73
CA CYS A 32 25.92 -8.53 -2.16
C CYS A 32 27.33 -8.65 -2.70
N GLN A 33 28.34 -8.11 -2.00
CA GLN A 33 29.75 -8.23 -2.41
C GLN A 33 30.27 -9.67 -2.44
N ARG A 34 29.66 -10.57 -1.66
CA ARG A 34 29.98 -12.00 -1.65
C ARG A 34 29.19 -12.81 -2.69
N GLU A 35 28.36 -12.15 -3.51
CA GLU A 35 27.45 -12.79 -4.46
C GLU A 35 26.50 -13.80 -3.79
N TRP A 36 26.19 -13.58 -2.51
CA TRP A 36 25.21 -14.41 -1.78
C TRP A 36 23.79 -13.88 -1.94
N LEU A 37 23.65 -12.59 -2.24
CA LEU A 37 22.40 -11.90 -2.50
C LEU A 37 22.59 -10.92 -3.65
N SER A 38 21.61 -10.79 -4.53
CA SER A 38 21.57 -9.72 -5.53
C SER A 38 20.38 -8.82 -5.28
N VAL A 39 20.54 -7.52 -5.59
CA VAL A 39 19.44 -6.55 -5.61
C VAL A 39 18.35 -6.92 -6.62
N THR A 40 18.69 -7.71 -7.65
CA THR A 40 17.76 -8.26 -8.64
C THR A 40 17.06 -9.54 -8.18
N ASP A 41 17.56 -10.20 -7.13
CA ASP A 41 17.03 -11.46 -6.59
C ASP A 41 16.13 -11.24 -5.37
N ILE A 42 15.73 -9.99 -5.14
CA ILE A 42 14.82 -9.62 -4.05
C ILE A 42 13.39 -9.94 -4.50
N SER A 43 12.77 -10.92 -3.84
CA SER A 43 11.41 -11.34 -4.15
C SER A 43 10.37 -10.32 -3.64
N ASN A 44 9.13 -10.41 -4.15
CA ASN A 44 8.02 -9.60 -3.63
C ASN A 44 7.82 -9.80 -2.12
N GLU A 45 8.03 -11.02 -1.61
CA GLU A 45 7.94 -11.33 -0.18
C GLU A 45 9.06 -10.65 0.62
N ASP A 46 10.28 -10.61 0.07
CA ASP A 46 11.40 -9.90 0.69
C ASP A 46 11.10 -8.40 0.79
N ILE A 47 10.63 -7.77 -0.31
CA ILE A 47 10.24 -6.35 -0.30
C ILE A 47 9.09 -6.11 0.67
N GLY A 48 8.09 -6.99 0.68
CA GLY A 48 6.98 -6.97 1.62
C GLY A 48 7.48 -6.95 3.07
N THR A 49 8.43 -7.82 3.39
CA THR A 49 9.05 -7.88 4.71
C THR A 49 9.80 -6.59 5.03
N ILE A 50 10.61 -6.07 4.11
CA ILE A 50 11.34 -4.78 4.26
C ILE A 50 10.36 -3.66 4.62
N VAL A 51 9.20 -3.59 3.94
CA VAL A 51 8.16 -2.59 4.21
C VAL A 51 7.53 -2.77 5.59
N VAL A 52 7.13 -3.99 5.97
CA VAL A 52 6.50 -4.25 7.27
C VAL A 52 7.45 -3.93 8.43
N LYS A 53 8.73 -4.25 8.27
CA LYS A 53 9.79 -3.95 9.25
C LYS A 53 10.24 -2.48 9.25
N ASP A 54 9.78 -1.69 8.28
CA ASP A 54 10.18 -0.29 8.08
C ASP A 54 11.70 -0.13 7.84
N ALA A 55 12.30 -1.08 7.12
CA ALA A 55 13.72 -1.09 6.78
C ALA A 55 14.03 -0.13 5.61
N ARG A 56 13.97 1.16 5.92
CA ARG A 56 14.05 2.26 4.94
C ARG A 56 15.44 2.42 4.35
N GLU A 57 16.49 2.16 5.12
CA GLU A 57 17.86 2.23 4.60
C GLU A 57 18.12 1.11 3.58
N ILE A 58 17.64 -0.11 3.86
CA ILE A 58 17.64 -1.21 2.90
C ILE A 58 16.83 -0.86 1.66
N MET A 59 15.61 -0.34 1.82
CA MET A 59 14.76 0.05 0.68
C MET A 59 15.45 1.11 -0.20
N ASN A 60 16.05 2.14 0.41
CA ASN A 60 16.85 3.14 -0.30
C ASN A 60 18.02 2.53 -1.05
N TYR A 61 18.76 1.62 -0.40
CA TYR A 61 19.86 0.91 -1.03
C TYR A 61 19.40 0.14 -2.28
N LEU A 62 18.25 -0.55 -2.21
CA LEU A 62 17.68 -1.27 -3.34
C LEU A 62 17.39 -0.32 -4.52
N PHE A 63 16.69 0.79 -4.26
CA PHE A 63 16.37 1.76 -5.32
C PHE A 63 17.60 2.41 -5.95
N GLN A 64 18.61 2.73 -5.15
CA GLN A 64 19.89 3.31 -5.62
C GLN A 64 20.68 2.30 -6.46
N ASN A 65 20.55 1.00 -6.17
CA ASN A 65 21.27 -0.06 -6.86
C ASN A 65 20.44 -0.76 -7.94
N GLY A 66 19.36 -0.12 -8.42
CA GLY A 66 18.68 -0.54 -9.64
C GLY A 66 17.46 -1.42 -9.46
N TYR A 67 16.98 -1.63 -8.24
CA TYR A 67 15.65 -2.22 -8.04
C TYR A 67 14.57 -1.32 -8.65
N ARG A 68 13.66 -1.92 -9.43
CA ARG A 68 12.51 -1.23 -10.04
C ARG A 68 11.26 -2.07 -9.87
N PHE A 69 10.15 -1.43 -9.51
CA PHE A 69 8.84 -2.09 -9.42
C PHE A 69 8.37 -2.63 -10.77
N SER A 70 8.74 -1.99 -11.88
CA SER A 70 8.42 -2.44 -13.24
C SER A 70 8.89 -3.86 -13.55
N ASP A 71 9.92 -4.33 -12.84
CA ASP A 71 10.52 -5.66 -13.06
C ASP A 71 9.81 -6.74 -12.23
N HIS A 72 8.90 -6.34 -11.32
CA HIS A 72 8.26 -7.18 -10.31
C HIS A 72 6.74 -7.02 -10.37
N LYS A 73 6.08 -7.84 -11.17
CA LYS A 73 4.62 -7.78 -11.34
C LYS A 73 3.89 -7.88 -9.98
N GLY A 74 3.01 -6.92 -9.70
CA GLY A 74 2.18 -6.88 -8.49
C GLY A 74 2.90 -6.43 -7.23
N ALA A 75 4.21 -6.20 -7.27
CA ALA A 75 4.96 -5.72 -6.11
C ALA A 75 4.45 -4.35 -5.64
N SER A 76 4.15 -3.42 -6.57
CA SER A 76 3.67 -2.07 -6.26
C SER A 76 2.43 -2.07 -5.37
N ASN A 77 1.39 -2.83 -5.76
CA ASN A 77 0.16 -2.94 -4.98
C ASN A 77 0.45 -3.48 -3.58
N GLU A 78 1.16 -4.61 -3.52
CA GLU A 78 1.40 -5.36 -2.30
C GLU A 78 2.16 -4.53 -1.26
N VAL A 79 3.16 -3.76 -1.71
CA VAL A 79 4.00 -2.94 -0.83
C VAL A 79 3.30 -1.67 -0.37
N LEU A 80 2.50 -1.03 -1.24
CA LEU A 80 1.73 0.15 -0.85
C LEU A 80 0.64 -0.23 0.18
N ASN A 81 -0.08 -1.33 -0.05
CA ASN A 81 -1.07 -1.83 0.91
C ASN A 81 -0.46 -2.19 2.27
N ARG A 82 0.69 -2.88 2.28
CA ARG A 82 1.39 -3.16 3.55
C ARG A 82 1.86 -1.89 4.24
N ALA A 83 2.41 -0.92 3.51
CA ALA A 83 2.83 0.34 4.11
C ALA A 83 1.64 1.07 4.78
N ILE A 84 0.47 1.07 4.14
CA ILE A 84 -0.76 1.67 4.70
C ILE A 84 -1.25 0.88 5.93
N MET A 85 -1.40 -0.44 5.81
CA MET A 85 -1.91 -1.31 6.87
C MET A 85 -1.06 -1.28 8.15
N PHE A 86 0.26 -1.12 8.00
CA PHE A 86 1.21 -1.05 9.12
C PHE A 86 1.60 0.39 9.51
N GLU A 87 0.87 1.40 9.01
CA GLU A 87 1.05 2.82 9.32
C GLU A 87 2.49 3.31 9.10
N ARG A 88 3.12 2.89 7.99
CA ARG A 88 4.49 3.26 7.60
C ARG A 88 4.46 4.48 6.70
N GLU A 89 4.16 5.66 7.26
CA GLU A 89 3.98 6.89 6.48
C GLU A 89 5.22 7.26 5.63
N GLU A 90 6.42 7.21 6.22
CA GLU A 90 7.66 7.55 5.51
C GLU A 90 8.07 6.48 4.48
N MET A 91 7.80 5.20 4.77
CA MET A 91 8.00 4.13 3.79
C MET A 91 7.04 4.31 2.62
N LEU A 92 5.77 4.65 2.88
CA LEU A 92 4.79 4.92 1.83
C LEU A 92 5.25 6.06 0.91
N ASP A 93 5.76 7.16 1.49
CA ASP A 93 6.36 8.26 0.71
C ASP A 93 7.53 7.78 -0.15
N LEU A 94 8.41 6.97 0.44
CA LEU A 94 9.56 6.41 -0.26
C LEU A 94 9.16 5.52 -1.44
N LEU A 95 8.15 4.65 -1.26
CA LEU A 95 7.64 3.75 -2.30
C LEU A 95 7.02 4.53 -3.46
N LEU A 96 6.14 5.50 -3.15
CA LEU A 96 5.48 6.34 -4.15
C LEU A 96 6.47 7.22 -4.92
N ALA A 97 7.46 7.80 -4.23
CA ALA A 97 8.53 8.57 -4.87
C ALA A 97 9.41 7.74 -5.81
N ASN A 98 9.43 6.42 -5.63
CA ASN A 98 10.19 5.48 -6.47
C ASN A 98 9.30 4.68 -7.43
N ALA A 99 8.18 5.28 -7.86
CA ALA A 99 7.30 4.80 -8.92
C ALA A 99 6.56 3.47 -8.61
N ALA A 100 6.25 3.20 -7.34
CA ALA A 100 5.20 2.24 -7.02
C ALA A 100 3.85 2.78 -7.53
N ASP A 101 3.17 2.03 -8.40
CA ASP A 101 1.88 2.44 -8.98
C ASP A 101 0.73 2.26 -7.97
N PRO A 102 0.05 3.34 -7.53
CA PRO A 102 -1.09 3.27 -6.61
C PRO A 102 -2.38 2.75 -7.26
N SER A 103 -2.37 2.49 -8.58
CA SER A 103 -3.51 2.04 -9.37
C SER A 103 -3.43 0.57 -9.76
N GLU A 104 -2.40 -0.16 -9.32
CA GLU A 104 -2.32 -1.61 -9.50
C GLU A 104 -3.34 -2.29 -8.58
N ASP A 105 -4.08 -3.26 -9.14
CA ASP A 105 -4.93 -4.17 -8.39
C ASP A 105 -4.11 -5.37 -7.93
N GLY A 106 -4.40 -5.88 -6.74
CA GLY A 106 -3.68 -7.01 -6.14
C GLY A 106 -4.56 -7.75 -5.14
N GLU A 107 -3.97 -8.68 -4.39
CA GLU A 107 -4.75 -9.57 -3.51
C GLU A 107 -5.50 -8.82 -2.40
N LEU A 108 -4.96 -7.67 -1.97
CA LEU A 108 -5.57 -6.80 -0.96
C LEU A 108 -6.45 -5.68 -1.59
N GLY A 109 -6.67 -5.71 -2.92
CA GLY A 109 -7.33 -4.64 -3.65
C GLY A 109 -6.47 -3.38 -3.81
N TYR A 110 -7.02 -2.30 -4.32
CA TYR A 110 -6.27 -1.05 -4.53
C TYR A 110 -5.85 -0.37 -3.21
N PRO A 111 -4.65 0.23 -3.11
CA PRO A 111 -4.21 1.01 -1.94
C PRO A 111 -5.22 2.07 -1.48
N LEU A 112 -5.95 2.67 -2.42
CA LEU A 112 -6.97 3.68 -2.12
C LEU A 112 -8.14 3.10 -1.31
N ILE A 113 -8.51 1.83 -1.51
CA ILE A 113 -9.61 1.18 -0.78
C ILE A 113 -9.31 1.11 0.72
N GLU A 114 -8.13 0.62 1.09
CA GLU A 114 -7.72 0.47 2.50
C GLU A 114 -7.73 1.83 3.23
N SER A 115 -7.17 2.87 2.58
CA SER A 115 -7.16 4.23 3.15
C SER A 115 -8.58 4.82 3.30
N CYS A 116 -9.51 4.47 2.41
CA CYS A 116 -10.91 4.88 2.50
C CYS A 116 -11.66 4.14 3.61
N GLN A 117 -11.31 2.89 3.88
CA GLN A 117 -11.87 2.08 4.97
C GLN A 117 -11.41 2.56 6.36
N SER A 118 -10.18 3.03 6.49
CA SER A 118 -9.67 3.61 7.74
C SER A 118 -10.06 5.09 7.93
N GLY A 119 -10.44 5.78 6.85
CA GLY A 119 -10.73 7.22 6.87
C GLY A 119 -9.47 8.08 6.91
N ASP A 120 -8.31 7.51 6.61
CA ASP A 120 -7.03 8.21 6.59
C ASP A 120 -6.96 9.20 5.42
N SER A 121 -7.45 10.40 5.69
CA SER A 121 -7.49 11.49 4.71
C SER A 121 -6.11 11.88 4.19
N LYS A 122 -5.03 11.70 4.99
CA LYS A 122 -3.68 12.04 4.52
C LYS A 122 -3.22 11.03 3.48
N THR A 123 -3.40 9.74 3.74
CA THR A 123 -3.05 8.67 2.80
C THR A 123 -3.90 8.74 1.54
N ILE A 124 -5.21 9.04 1.65
CA ILE A 124 -6.08 9.27 0.49
C ILE A 124 -5.51 10.37 -0.41
N GLU A 125 -5.27 11.56 0.13
CA GLU A 125 -4.73 12.69 -0.66
C GLU A 125 -3.35 12.37 -1.24
N LYS A 126 -2.52 11.63 -0.49
CA LYS A 126 -1.20 11.19 -0.97
C LYS A 126 -1.34 10.30 -2.19
N LEU A 127 -2.11 9.21 -2.11
CA LEU A 127 -2.32 8.30 -3.24
C LEU A 127 -2.90 9.02 -4.47
N LEU A 128 -3.85 9.93 -4.27
CA LEU A 128 -4.43 10.74 -5.34
C LEU A 128 -3.38 11.68 -5.97
N SER A 129 -2.53 12.32 -5.16
CA SER A 129 -1.46 13.20 -5.65
C SER A 129 -0.39 12.47 -6.47
N TYR A 130 -0.20 11.16 -6.20
CA TYR A 130 0.68 10.28 -6.96
C TYR A 130 -0.03 9.57 -8.14
N GLY A 131 -1.24 10.01 -8.49
CA GLY A 131 -1.92 9.60 -9.72
C GLY A 131 -2.74 8.31 -9.61
N ALA A 132 -3.25 7.98 -8.43
CA ALA A 132 -4.24 6.89 -8.30
C ALA A 132 -5.41 7.09 -9.29
N ASP A 133 -5.60 6.11 -10.16
CA ASP A 133 -6.57 6.15 -11.26
C ASP A 133 -7.98 5.87 -10.74
N LEU A 134 -8.77 6.93 -10.59
CA LEU A 134 -10.14 6.86 -10.08
C LEU A 134 -11.11 6.17 -11.04
N ASP A 135 -10.78 6.03 -12.33
CA ASP A 135 -11.61 5.24 -13.24
C ASP A 135 -11.47 3.74 -12.94
N LYS A 136 -10.31 3.31 -12.43
CA LYS A 136 -10.08 1.91 -12.02
C LYS A 136 -10.55 1.60 -10.61
N CYS A 137 -10.24 2.48 -9.65
CA CYS A 137 -10.43 2.19 -8.23
C CYS A 137 -11.49 3.05 -7.53
N GLY A 138 -11.98 4.13 -8.17
CA GLY A 138 -12.83 5.13 -7.52
C GLY A 138 -14.18 4.60 -7.03
N GLU A 139 -14.86 3.78 -7.84
CA GLU A 139 -16.15 3.18 -7.43
C GLU A 139 -15.97 2.27 -6.21
N ALA A 140 -14.97 1.39 -6.23
CA ALA A 140 -14.68 0.48 -5.13
C ALA A 140 -14.24 1.24 -3.86
N ALA A 141 -13.44 2.30 -4.02
CA ALA A 141 -13.04 3.18 -2.93
C ALA A 141 -14.26 3.91 -2.32
N MET A 142 -15.18 4.42 -3.16
CA MET A 142 -16.41 5.08 -2.71
C MET A 142 -17.32 4.11 -1.97
N GLN A 143 -17.52 2.91 -2.51
CA GLN A 143 -18.31 1.87 -1.85
C GLN A 143 -17.77 1.58 -0.46
N ASN A 144 -16.45 1.38 -0.31
CA ASN A 144 -15.82 1.12 0.98
C ASN A 144 -15.88 2.33 1.93
N ALA A 145 -15.65 3.55 1.46
CA ALA A 145 -15.78 4.76 2.27
C ALA A 145 -17.20 4.90 2.86
N VAL A 146 -18.22 4.62 2.04
CA VAL A 146 -19.63 4.70 2.44
C VAL A 146 -19.98 3.55 3.39
N VAL A 147 -19.58 2.31 3.08
CA VAL A 147 -19.80 1.13 3.93
C VAL A 147 -19.10 1.27 5.27
N SER A 148 -17.91 1.88 5.34
CA SER A 148 -17.23 2.15 6.61
C SER A 148 -17.75 3.40 7.33
N ALA A 149 -18.76 4.09 6.79
CA ALA A 149 -19.31 5.34 7.30
C ALA A 149 -18.29 6.48 7.47
N ASN A 150 -17.20 6.46 6.69
CA ASN A 150 -16.12 7.45 6.74
C ASN A 150 -16.47 8.69 5.91
N LEU A 151 -17.14 9.65 6.56
CA LEU A 151 -17.56 10.90 5.91
C LEU A 151 -16.42 11.65 5.24
N ASP A 152 -15.24 11.69 5.87
CA ASP A 152 -14.11 12.44 5.31
C ASP A 152 -13.57 11.78 4.03
N ALA A 153 -13.46 10.44 3.99
CA ALA A 153 -13.11 9.71 2.78
C ALA A 153 -14.14 9.94 1.65
N VAL A 154 -15.44 9.87 1.97
CA VAL A 154 -16.52 10.16 1.01
C VAL A 154 -16.38 11.57 0.43
N LYS A 155 -16.16 12.58 1.28
CA LYS A 155 -15.95 13.96 0.84
C LYS A 155 -14.74 14.09 -0.08
N ARG A 156 -13.60 13.49 0.29
CA ARG A 156 -12.38 13.54 -0.54
C ARG A 156 -12.60 12.94 -1.91
N LEU A 157 -13.20 11.75 -1.98
CA LEU A 157 -13.47 11.11 -3.27
C LEU A 157 -14.42 11.96 -4.15
N ILE A 158 -15.43 12.62 -3.57
CA ILE A 158 -16.30 13.55 -4.29
C ILE A 158 -15.55 14.81 -4.76
N GLU A 159 -14.69 15.38 -3.92
CA GLU A 159 -13.83 16.52 -4.28
C GLU A 159 -12.96 16.22 -5.51
N HIS A 160 -12.52 14.96 -5.64
CA HIS A 160 -11.77 14.44 -6.79
C HIS A 160 -12.66 13.88 -7.92
N GLY A 161 -13.98 14.10 -7.87
CA GLY A 161 -14.90 13.83 -8.98
C GLY A 161 -15.53 12.44 -9.00
N VAL A 162 -15.28 11.60 -7.99
CA VAL A 162 -15.93 10.28 -7.88
C VAL A 162 -17.40 10.47 -7.54
N LYS A 163 -18.29 9.88 -8.35
CA LYS A 163 -19.74 9.94 -8.15
C LYS A 163 -20.20 8.83 -7.21
N ILE A 164 -21.35 9.02 -6.58
CA ILE A 164 -22.00 7.97 -5.81
C ILE A 164 -22.90 7.20 -6.77
N SER A 165 -22.57 5.94 -7.07
CA SER A 165 -23.40 5.12 -7.94
C SER A 165 -24.71 4.70 -7.27
N GLU A 166 -25.69 4.28 -8.07
CA GLU A 166 -26.93 3.71 -7.55
C GLU A 166 -26.68 2.45 -6.71
N THR A 167 -25.69 1.62 -7.09
CA THR A 167 -25.28 0.43 -6.34
C THR A 167 -24.74 0.83 -4.97
N THR A 168 -23.75 1.73 -4.92
CA THR A 168 -23.16 2.21 -3.67
C THR A 168 -24.23 2.83 -2.76
N TYR A 169 -25.17 3.62 -3.30
CA TYR A 169 -26.26 4.20 -2.52
C TYR A 169 -27.24 3.16 -1.95
N LYS A 170 -27.59 2.13 -2.74
CA LYS A 170 -28.47 1.04 -2.29
C LYS A 170 -27.79 0.17 -1.23
N ASP A 171 -26.55 -0.24 -1.47
CA ASP A 171 -25.76 -1.05 -0.54
C ASP A 171 -25.66 -0.36 0.84
N ALA A 172 -25.36 0.94 0.84
CA ALA A 172 -25.32 1.76 2.05
C ALA A 172 -26.66 1.80 2.81
N LYS A 173 -27.77 1.86 2.06
CA LYS A 173 -29.12 1.86 2.61
C LYS A 173 -29.51 0.50 3.18
N GLU A 174 -29.17 -0.59 2.49
CA GLU A 174 -29.54 -1.96 2.84
C GLU A 174 -28.71 -2.51 3.99
N ALA A 175 -27.41 -2.21 4.02
CA ALA A 175 -26.51 -2.71 5.05
C ALA A 175 -26.73 -2.03 6.43
N GLY A 176 -27.63 -1.03 6.51
CA GLY A 176 -27.99 -0.39 7.78
C GLY A 176 -26.81 0.30 8.48
N ILE A 177 -25.75 0.62 7.74
CA ILE A 177 -24.43 1.00 8.27
C ILE A 177 -24.38 2.44 8.79
N TYR A 178 -25.52 3.13 8.79
CA TYR A 178 -25.65 4.42 9.44
C TYR A 178 -25.67 4.24 10.97
N LYS A 179 -24.52 3.90 11.56
CA LYS A 179 -24.29 4.01 13.00
C LYS A 179 -24.41 5.47 13.49
N ASN A 180 -24.36 6.43 12.58
CA ASN A 180 -24.48 7.88 12.79
C ASN A 180 -25.08 8.59 11.56
N ASP A 181 -25.98 9.55 11.78
CA ASP A 181 -26.81 10.16 10.73
C ASP A 181 -26.07 11.07 9.73
N HIS A 182 -24.86 11.55 10.05
CA HIS A 182 -24.18 12.57 9.24
C HIS A 182 -23.67 12.06 7.89
N THR A 183 -23.01 10.89 7.84
CA THR A 183 -22.53 10.29 6.58
C THR A 183 -23.71 9.94 5.68
N ARG A 184 -24.79 9.44 6.28
CA ARG A 184 -26.06 9.14 5.60
C ARG A 184 -26.65 10.34 4.89
N GLU A 185 -26.87 11.41 5.65
CA GLU A 185 -27.51 12.62 5.14
C GLU A 185 -26.67 13.24 4.03
N PHE A 186 -25.34 13.21 4.19
CA PHE A 186 -24.42 13.70 3.19
C PHE A 186 -24.47 12.86 1.90
N VAL A 187 -24.33 11.53 2.01
CA VAL A 187 -24.40 10.60 0.87
C VAL A 187 -25.73 10.73 0.13
N LYS A 188 -26.86 10.78 0.86
CA LYS A 188 -28.19 10.97 0.27
C LYS A 188 -28.29 12.29 -0.49
N LYS A 189 -27.89 13.40 0.14
CA LYS A 189 -27.92 14.74 -0.47
C LYS A 189 -27.08 14.80 -1.74
N VAL A 190 -25.87 14.25 -1.70
CA VAL A 190 -24.96 14.22 -2.85
C VAL A 190 -25.55 13.36 -3.97
N TYR A 191 -26.00 12.15 -3.68
CA TYR A 191 -26.60 11.27 -4.68
C TYR A 191 -27.84 11.89 -5.35
N GLU A 192 -28.72 12.54 -4.59
CA GLU A 192 -29.89 13.24 -5.13
C GLU A 192 -29.50 14.43 -6.01
N SER A 193 -28.36 15.09 -5.75
CA SER A 193 -27.85 16.21 -6.56
C SER A 193 -27.11 15.77 -7.84
N GLN A 194 -26.73 14.49 -7.94
CA GLN A 194 -26.02 13.92 -9.09
C GLN A 194 -26.96 13.40 -10.20
N LYS A 195 -28.28 13.41 -9.95
CA LYS A 195 -29.33 13.04 -10.92
C LYS A 195 -29.70 14.20 -11.83
#